data_AF-A0A3D3QLM0-F1
#
_entry.id   AF-A0A3D3QLM0-F1
#
_cell.length_a   1.000
_cell.length_b   1.000
_cell.length_c   1.000
_cell.angle_alpha   90.00
_cell.angle_beta   90.00
_cell.angle_gamma   90.00
#
_symmetry.space_group_name_H-M   'P 1'
#
loop_
_entity.id
_entity.type
_entity.pdbx_description
1 polymer ?
#
loop_
_entity_poly.entity_id
_entity_poly.type
_entity_poly.pdbx_seq_one_letter_code
_entity_poly.pdbx_strand_id
1 'polypeptide(L)'
;MSNLVEVHSAHLTDARIGGVTIWTSPRGVRRIEFGPLPRGRQMEPATERPGQLQEAVEQMEAYFAKERKSFQLPLDFSGVSSDFQREVYEELLKVKHGHVTT
;
A
#
# COMPACT_ATOMS: atom_id res chain seq x y z
N MET A 1 -21.72 14.83 -3.10
CA MET A 1 -20.71 15.49 -2.24
C MET A 1 -19.63 14.47 -1.96
N SER A 2 -18.52 14.51 -2.70
CA SER A 2 -17.43 13.55 -2.55
C SER A 2 -16.79 13.76 -1.18
N ASN A 3 -17.01 12.82 -0.26
CA ASN A 3 -16.36 12.84 1.04
C ASN A 3 -14.86 12.69 0.78
N LEU A 4 -14.09 13.77 0.95
CA LEU A 4 -12.63 13.73 0.80
C LEU A 4 -12.11 12.90 1.96
N VAL A 5 -11.93 11.60 1.72
CA VAL A 5 -11.22 10.72 2.65
C VAL A 5 -9.80 11.27 2.74
N GLU A 6 -9.34 11.54 3.96
CA GLU A 6 -7.96 11.92 4.23
C GLU A 6 -7.03 10.82 3.70
N VAL A 7 -6.04 11.21 2.89
CA VAL A 7 -5.10 10.28 2.28
C VAL A 7 -3.70 10.83 2.42
N HIS A 8 -2.84 10.02 3.02
CA HIS A 8 -1.42 10.30 3.20
C HIS A 8 -0.59 9.43 2.26
N SER A 9 0.62 9.86 1.93
CA SER A 9 1.50 9.10 1.05
C SER A 9 2.97 9.16 1.40
N ALA A 10 3.69 8.09 1.08
CA ALA A 10 5.13 7.99 1.18
C ALA A 10 5.70 7.37 -0.09
N HIS A 11 6.94 7.71 -0.43
CA HIS A 11 7.67 7.17 -1.58
C HIS A 11 8.95 6.52 -1.09
N LEU A 12 9.13 5.26 -1.46
CA LEU A 12 10.33 4.46 -1.19
C LEU A 12 11.15 4.38 -2.46
N THR A 13 12.40 4.81 -2.41
CA THR A 13 13.28 4.88 -3.59
C THR A 13 14.24 3.70 -3.72
N ASP A 14 14.45 2.94 -2.65
CA ASP A 14 15.53 1.95 -2.54
C ASP A 14 15.11 0.50 -2.84
N ALA A 15 14.01 0.32 -3.57
CA ALA A 15 13.59 -1.02 -3.98
C ALA A 15 14.24 -1.40 -5.32
N ARG A 16 14.72 -2.66 -5.45
CA ARG A 16 15.29 -3.19 -6.71
C ARG A 16 14.35 -3.10 -7.92
N ILE A 17 13.06 -2.97 -7.64
CA ILE A 17 11.97 -2.83 -8.61
C ILE A 17 11.76 -1.37 -9.07
N GLY A 18 12.62 -0.43 -8.63
CA GLY A 18 12.41 1.00 -8.77
C GLY A 18 11.55 1.58 -7.65
N GLY A 19 11.32 2.89 -7.68
CA GLY A 19 10.58 3.57 -6.63
C GLY A 19 9.14 3.06 -6.48
N VAL A 20 8.64 2.99 -5.25
CA VAL A 20 7.27 2.57 -4.94
C VAL A 20 6.61 3.64 -4.09
N THR A 21 5.41 4.04 -4.48
CA THR A 21 4.60 4.97 -3.71
C THR A 21 3.47 4.23 -3.01
N ILE A 22 3.25 4.56 -1.73
CA ILE A 22 2.24 3.96 -0.87
C ILE A 22 1.26 5.05 -0.45
N TRP A 23 -0.04 4.76 -0.49
CA TRP A 23 -1.09 5.62 0.02
C TRP A 23 -1.95 4.91 1.05
N THR A 24 -2.24 5.61 2.14
CA THR A 24 -3.12 5.14 3.21
C THR A 24 -4.28 6.09 3.44
N SER A 25 -5.43 5.54 3.78
CA SER A 25 -6.51 6.28 4.44
C SER A 25 -6.59 5.87 5.92
N PRO A 26 -7.48 6.45 6.73
CA PRO A 26 -7.75 5.96 8.08
C PRO A 26 -8.23 4.50 8.17
N ARG A 27 -8.55 3.84 7.04
CA ARG A 27 -8.96 2.42 7.00
C ARG A 27 -7.84 1.46 6.59
N GLY A 28 -6.69 1.96 6.14
CA GLY A 28 -5.56 1.13 5.74
C GLY A 28 -4.90 1.54 4.43
N VAL A 29 -4.03 0.66 3.93
CA VAL A 29 -3.38 0.82 2.63
C VAL A 29 -4.46 0.75 1.55
N ARG A 30 -4.56 1.83 0.76
CA ARG A 30 -5.57 1.94 -0.29
C ARG A 30 -5.00 1.83 -1.69
N ARG A 31 -3.70 2.10 -1.85
CA ARG A 31 -3.04 2.10 -3.15
C ARG A 31 -1.53 1.91 -2.98
N ILE A 32 -0.94 1.17 -3.92
CA ILE A 32 0.50 1.09 -4.13
C ILE A 32 0.72 1.23 -5.63
N GLU A 33 1.70 2.03 -6.03
CA GLU A 33 2.06 2.24 -7.44
C GLU A 33 3.57 2.22 -7.59
N PHE A 34 4.02 1.67 -8.71
CA PHE A 34 5.41 1.83 -9.14
C PHE A 34 5.63 3.24 -9.68
N GLY A 35 6.80 3.81 -9.39
CA GLY A 35 7.19 5.14 -9.80
C GLY A 35 6.90 6.23 -8.77
N PRO A 36 7.32 7.47 -9.07
CA PRO A 36 7.16 8.61 -8.17
C PRO A 36 5.71 9.04 -8.05
N LEU A 37 5.43 9.84 -7.02
CA LEU A 37 4.14 10.50 -6.88
C LEU A 37 3.80 11.35 -8.12
N PRO A 38 2.54 11.31 -8.58
CA PRO A 38 2.06 12.26 -9.58
C PRO A 38 2.29 13.71 -9.14
N ARG A 39 2.60 14.58 -10.10
CA ARG A 39 2.78 16.01 -9.85
C ARG A 39 1.56 16.58 -9.12
N GLY A 40 1.79 17.41 -8.10
CA GLY A 40 0.73 18.03 -7.30
C GLY A 40 0.22 17.20 -6.12
N ARG A 41 0.74 15.99 -5.90
CA ARG A 41 0.55 15.24 -4.65
C ARG A 41 1.71 15.47 -3.69
N GLN A 42 1.43 15.49 -2.40
CA GLN A 42 2.42 15.68 -1.34
C GLN A 42 2.79 14.35 -0.67
N MET A 43 4.09 14.20 -0.40
CA MET A 43 4.62 13.17 0.49
C MET A 43 4.56 13.66 1.92
N GLU A 44 4.19 12.77 2.83
CA GLU A 44 4.41 13.02 4.25
C GLU A 44 5.90 12.87 4.57
N PRO A 45 6.52 13.89 5.19
CA PRO A 45 7.84 13.75 5.79
C PRO A 45 7.86 12.57 6.77
N ALA A 46 8.99 11.86 6.88
CA ALA A 46 9.09 10.69 7.76
C ALA A 46 8.69 10.99 9.22
N THR A 47 8.95 12.20 9.71
CA THR A 47 8.61 12.67 11.06
C THR A 47 7.12 12.96 11.28
N GLU A 48 6.33 13.05 10.21
CA GLU A 48 4.93 13.48 10.24
C GLU A 48 3.97 12.39 9.73
N ARG A 49 4.49 11.21 9.36
CA ARG A 49 3.66 10.10 8.87
C ARG A 49 2.68 9.63 9.96
N PRO A 50 1.38 9.54 9.65
CA PRO A 50 0.44 8.88 10.54
C PRO A 50 0.81 7.42 10.75
N GLY A 51 0.40 6.84 11.89
CA GLY A 51 0.78 5.48 12.28
C GLY A 51 0.54 4.42 11.20
N GLN A 52 -0.58 4.49 10.48
CA GLN A 52 -0.87 3.53 9.40
C GLN A 52 0.08 3.65 8.21
N LEU A 53 0.49 4.87 7.85
CA LEU A 53 1.45 5.09 6.77
C LEU A 53 2.86 4.66 7.21
N GLN A 54 3.23 5.00 8.44
CA GLN A 54 4.53 4.62 9.00
C GLN A 54 4.66 3.09 9.08
N GLU A 55 3.64 2.39 9.59
CA GLU A 55 3.64 0.93 9.64
C GLU A 55 3.72 0.32 8.23
N ALA A 56 2.94 0.82 7.26
CA ALA A 56 3.01 0.33 5.89
C ALA A 56 4.40 0.50 5.26
N VAL A 57 5.06 1.64 5.51
CA VAL A 57 6.44 1.89 5.07
C VAL A 57 7.41 0.89 5.68
N GLU A 58 7.40 0.73 7.01
CA GLU A 58 8.29 -0.19 7.72
C GLU A 58 8.11 -1.63 7.26
N GLN A 59 6.86 -2.07 7.05
CA GLN A 59 6.62 -3.42 6.58
C GLN A 59 7.12 -3.64 5.15
N MET A 60 7.00 -2.63 4.29
CA MET A 60 7.47 -2.68 2.92
C MET A 60 9.00 -2.69 2.84
N GLU A 61 9.68 -1.84 3.63
CA GLU A 61 11.14 -1.81 3.72
C GLU A 61 11.70 -3.16 4.19
N ALA A 62 11.13 -3.75 5.25
CA ALA A 62 11.51 -5.08 5.73
C ALA A 62 11.25 -6.19 4.69
N TYR A 63 10.19 -6.06 3.89
CA TYR A 63 9.92 -7.00 2.79
C TYR A 63 11.00 -6.90 1.70
N PHE A 64 11.38 -5.70 1.29
CA PHE A 64 12.46 -5.50 0.32
C PHE A 64 13.84 -5.91 0.86
N ALA A 65 14.09 -5.74 2.15
CA ALA A 65 15.25 -6.25 2.86
C ALA A 65 15.26 -7.79 3.02
N LYS A 66 14.17 -8.48 2.61
CA LYS A 66 13.96 -9.93 2.75
C LYS A 66 13.83 -10.42 4.19
N GLU A 67 13.56 -9.52 5.12
CA GLU A 67 13.35 -9.80 6.54
C GLU A 67 11.89 -10.17 6.84
N ARG A 68 10.98 -9.87 5.91
CA ARG A 68 9.55 -10.16 6.00
C ARG A 68 9.05 -10.91 4.77
N LYS A 69 8.12 -11.85 4.97
CA LYS A 69 7.43 -12.59 3.89
C LYS A 69 5.89 -12.47 3.93
N SER A 70 5.34 -11.82 4.94
CA SER A 70 3.89 -11.62 5.11
C SER A 70 3.60 -10.24 5.66
N PHE A 71 2.49 -9.65 5.24
CA PHE A 71 2.04 -8.34 5.71
C PHE A 71 0.90 -8.50 6.71
N GLN A 72 0.92 -7.66 7.74
CA GLN A 72 -0.18 -7.51 8.68
C GLN A 72 -0.62 -6.04 8.63
N LEU A 73 -1.29 -5.67 7.54
CA LEU A 73 -1.72 -4.31 7.27
C LEU A 73 -3.21 -4.32 6.91
N PRO A 74 -4.03 -3.41 7.47
CA PRO A 74 -5.39 -3.25 7.01
C PRO A 74 -5.40 -2.73 5.56
N LEU A 75 -6.34 -3.21 4.75
CA LEU A 75 -6.53 -2.79 3.36
C LEU A 75 -7.84 -2.01 3.21
N ASP A 76 -7.76 -0.83 2.59
CA ASP A 76 -8.93 -0.01 2.29
C ASP A 76 -9.48 -0.32 0.89
N PHE A 77 -10.41 -1.27 0.82
CA PHE A 77 -11.10 -1.66 -0.41
C PHE A 77 -12.25 -0.74 -0.82
N SER A 78 -12.38 0.46 -0.25
CA SER A 78 -13.50 1.37 -0.59
C SER A 78 -13.51 1.90 -2.02
N GLY A 79 -12.37 1.86 -2.71
CA GLY A 79 -12.28 2.19 -4.12
C GLY A 79 -12.70 1.05 -5.05
N VAL A 80 -12.93 -0.16 -4.52
CA VAL A 80 -13.36 -1.32 -5.29
C VAL A 80 -14.87 -1.29 -5.40
N SER A 81 -15.37 -1.10 -6.62
CA SER A 81 -16.80 -0.89 -6.89
C SER A 81 -17.52 -2.11 -7.46
N SER A 82 -16.79 -3.20 -7.76
CA SER A 82 -17.35 -4.42 -8.35
C SER A 82 -17.15 -5.60 -7.40
N ASP A 83 -18.21 -6.39 -7.21
CA ASP A 83 -18.18 -7.62 -6.40
C ASP A 83 -17.16 -8.62 -6.96
N PHE A 84 -17.06 -8.74 -8.28
CA PHE A 84 -16.07 -9.59 -8.93
C PHE A 84 -14.62 -9.18 -8.57
N GLN A 85 -14.31 -7.88 -8.59
CA GLN A 85 -12.98 -7.41 -8.18
C GLN A 85 -12.69 -7.74 -6.71
N ARG A 86 -13.71 -7.63 -5.84
CA ARG A 86 -13.58 -7.97 -4.42
C ARG A 86 -13.30 -9.46 -4.23
N GLU A 87 -14.05 -10.35 -4.89
CA GLU A 87 -13.83 -11.80 -4.85
C GLU A 87 -12.41 -12.16 -5.32
N VAL A 88 -11.93 -11.54 -6.41
CA VAL A 88 -10.56 -11.74 -6.89
C VAL A 88 -9.53 -11.32 -5.84
N TYR A 89 -9.70 -10.18 -5.18
CA TYR A 89 -8.79 -9.75 -4.11
C TYR A 89 -8.80 -10.71 -2.91
N GLU A 90 -9.98 -11.24 -2.53
CA GLU A 90 -10.11 -12.20 -1.44
C GLU A 90 -9.36 -13.51 -1.72
N GLU A 91 -9.35 -13.99 -2.97
CA GLU A 91 -8.52 -15.14 -3.37
C GLU A 91 -7.04 -14.80 -3.44
N LEU A 92 -6.66 -13.64 -3.98
CA LEU A 92 -5.26 -13.22 -4.08
C LEU A 92 -4.59 -13.10 -2.69
N LEU A 93 -5.32 -12.68 -1.67
CA LEU A 93 -4.82 -12.59 -0.30
C LEU A 93 -4.46 -13.95 0.32
N LYS A 94 -4.96 -15.07 -0.22
CA LYS A 94 -4.64 -16.42 0.25
C LYS A 94 -3.31 -16.94 -0.31
N VAL A 95 -2.80 -16.32 -1.38
CA VAL A 95 -1.56 -16.73 -2.04
C VAL A 95 -0.36 -16.38 -1.16
N LYS A 96 0.36 -17.40 -0.69
CA LYS A 96 1.54 -17.22 0.16
C LYS A 96 2.74 -16.75 -0.66
N HIS A 97 3.66 -16.03 -0.02
CA HIS A 97 4.94 -15.65 -0.62
C HIS A 97 5.64 -16.84 -1.28
N GLY A 98 6.10 -16.65 -2.53
CA GLY A 98 6.79 -17.67 -3.31
C GLY A 98 5.88 -18.74 -3.93
N HIS A 99 4.56 -18.59 -3.87
CA HIS A 99 3.60 -19.50 -4.48
C HIS A 99 2.87 -18.81 -5.64
N VAL A 100 2.32 -19.63 -6.54
CA VAL A 100 1.46 -19.21 -7.64
C VAL A 100 0.17 -20.01 -7.61
N THR A 101 -0.91 -19.44 -8.12
CA THR A 101 -2.20 -20.10 -8.31
C THR A 101 -2.72 -19.80 -9.71
N THR A 102 -3.55 -20.68 -10.28
CA THR A 102 -4.11 -20.56 -11.63
C THR A 102 -5.61 -20.74 -11.62
#